data_AF-A0A2M8D5M0-F1
#
_entry.id   AF-A0A2M8D5M0-F1
#
_cell.length_a   1.000
_cell.length_b   1.000
_cell.length_c   1.000
_cell.angle_alpha   90.00
_cell.angle_beta   90.00
_cell.angle_gamma   90.00
#
_symmetry.space_group_name_H-M   'P 1'
#
loop_
_entity.id
_entity.type
_entity.pdbx_description
1 polymer ?
#
loop_
_entity_poly.entity_id
_entity_poly.type
_entity_poly.pdbx_seq_one_letter_code
_entity_poly.pdbx_strand_id
1 'polypeptide(L)'
;MLYVCYGDDRNALKNKAQSIIDDLRNGGGMPVFRFDNETLTLGELEEFVFGKRLFEGRSIIVLDGVFQKEEIKNFVFKNLKAVEESENVFIFIEDRLDAPSVAKIKKHTKNIFVFKKANEKKKDDFSVFSLADGLGERNKKKLWVSLERARMTGIAPEEIHGVLFWQVKSMLLALGAQSADTAGLNPFVFGKSKRFAKNYTKKEIEEVSARLVDIYHVARRGGTELDTALERFVLML
;
A
#
# COMPACT_ATOMS: atom_id res chain seq x y z
N MET A 1 26.34 19.29 8.72
CA MET A 1 25.69 19.25 7.36
C MET A 1 24.57 18.21 7.35
N LEU A 2 23.45 18.45 6.66
CA LEU A 2 22.26 17.58 6.70
C LEU A 2 21.74 17.17 5.31
N TYR A 3 21.60 15.87 5.08
CA TYR A 3 20.99 15.24 3.90
C TYR A 3 19.79 14.39 4.33
N VAL A 4 18.69 14.47 3.58
CA VAL A 4 17.49 13.67 3.84
C VAL A 4 17.02 13.02 2.55
N CYS A 5 17.06 11.70 2.50
CA CYS A 5 16.51 10.89 1.43
C CYS A 5 15.21 10.27 1.95
N TYR A 6 14.07 10.50 1.30
CA TYR A 6 12.82 9.85 1.69
C TYR A 6 11.92 9.40 0.53
N GLY A 7 11.13 8.36 0.77
CA GLY A 7 10.12 7.87 -0.18
C GLY A 7 9.97 6.34 -0.23
N ASP A 8 9.03 5.87 -1.06
CA ASP A 8 8.63 4.46 -1.07
C ASP A 8 9.61 3.53 -1.83
N ASP A 9 10.64 4.07 -2.51
CA ASP A 9 11.67 3.26 -3.19
C ASP A 9 12.94 3.11 -2.35
N ARG A 10 12.94 2.10 -1.48
CA ARG A 10 14.10 1.80 -0.61
C ARG A 10 15.40 1.56 -1.37
N ASN A 11 15.36 0.97 -2.56
CA ASN A 11 16.57 0.70 -3.33
C ASN A 11 17.16 2.00 -3.88
N ALA A 12 16.31 2.86 -4.46
CA ALA A 12 16.75 4.17 -4.94
C ALA A 12 17.25 5.07 -3.80
N LEU A 13 16.59 5.01 -2.63
CA LEU A 13 17.03 5.72 -1.42
C LEU A 13 18.43 5.29 -0.98
N LYS A 14 18.65 3.98 -0.82
CA LYS A 14 19.95 3.45 -0.38
C LYS A 14 21.04 3.73 -1.39
N ASN A 15 20.75 3.62 -2.69
CA ASN A 15 21.69 3.96 -3.76
C ASN A 15 22.08 5.44 -3.73
N LYS A 16 21.11 6.35 -3.51
CA LYS A 16 21.43 7.78 -3.42
C LYS A 16 22.25 8.10 -2.17
N ALA A 17 21.87 7.55 -1.02
CA ALA A 17 22.63 7.72 0.20
C ALA A 17 24.05 7.19 0.06
N GLN A 18 24.23 6.04 -0.59
CA GLN A 18 25.55 5.47 -0.89
C GLN A 18 26.38 6.39 -1.78
N SER A 19 25.81 6.93 -2.86
CA SER A 19 26.50 7.91 -3.71
C SER A 19 26.96 9.15 -2.93
N ILE A 20 26.12 9.67 -2.01
CA ILE A 20 26.52 10.80 -1.15
C ILE A 20 27.68 10.41 -0.22
N ILE A 21 27.65 9.20 0.34
CA ILE A 21 28.74 8.69 1.19
C ILE A 21 30.04 8.58 0.38
N ASP A 22 29.98 8.03 -0.82
CA ASP A 22 31.15 7.81 -1.67
C ASP A 22 31.79 9.15 -2.08
N ASP A 23 30.98 10.13 -2.47
CA ASP A 23 31.43 11.50 -2.79
C ASP A 23 32.14 12.15 -1.60
N LEU A 24 31.59 12.00 -0.39
CA LEU A 24 32.17 12.56 0.84
C LEU A 24 33.45 11.84 1.28
N ARG A 25 33.54 10.52 1.06
CA ARG A 25 34.74 9.74 1.42
C ARG A 25 35.91 10.03 0.49
N ASN A 26 35.66 10.22 -0.80
CA ASN A 26 36.69 10.56 -1.78
C ASN A 26 37.38 11.89 -1.47
N GLY A 27 36.71 12.80 -0.73
CA GLY A 27 37.24 14.10 -0.34
C GLY A 27 38.09 14.12 0.95
N GLY A 28 38.23 13.02 1.71
CA GLY A 28 38.98 13.07 2.96
C GLY A 28 38.91 11.88 3.93
N GLY A 29 38.47 10.69 3.52
CA GLY A 29 38.59 9.47 4.36
C GLY A 29 37.75 9.47 5.64
N MET A 30 36.63 10.20 5.68
CA MET A 30 35.77 10.32 6.87
C MET A 30 35.21 8.95 7.32
N PRO A 31 35.21 8.64 8.64
CA PRO A 31 34.58 7.43 9.16
C PRO A 31 33.07 7.50 9.01
N VAL A 32 32.46 6.36 8.68
CA VAL A 32 31.01 6.22 8.47
C VAL A 32 30.42 5.38 9.59
N PHE A 33 29.46 5.93 10.31
CA PHE A 33 28.66 5.21 11.31
C PHE A 33 27.24 5.04 10.76
N ARG A 34 26.70 3.83 10.86
CA ARG A 34 25.36 3.47 10.39
C ARG A 34 24.54 3.01 11.57
N PHE A 35 23.35 3.58 11.70
CA PHE A 35 22.38 3.17 12.69
C PHE A 35 21.01 3.04 12.04
N ASP A 36 20.21 2.16 12.62
CA ASP A 36 18.81 1.93 12.29
C ASP A 36 17.92 2.19 13.52
N ASN A 37 16.62 1.92 13.37
CA ASN A 37 15.66 2.09 14.44
C ASN A 37 15.94 1.20 15.66
N GLU A 38 16.70 0.11 15.57
CA GLU A 38 16.97 -0.80 16.68
C GLU A 38 18.27 -0.43 17.39
N THR A 39 19.30 -0.08 16.62
CA THR A 39 20.65 0.16 17.11
C THR A 39 20.87 1.57 17.62
N LEU A 40 20.12 2.58 17.15
CA LEU A 40 20.29 3.95 17.63
C LEU A 40 19.64 4.19 19.00
N THR A 41 20.43 4.76 19.91
CA THR A 41 19.94 5.36 21.16
C THR A 41 19.89 6.89 21.09
N LEU A 42 19.04 7.51 21.91
CA LEU A 42 18.97 8.98 21.99
C LEU A 42 20.30 9.60 22.44
N GLY A 43 20.99 8.97 23.41
CA GLY A 43 22.27 9.45 23.93
C GLY A 43 23.36 9.50 22.85
N GLU A 44 23.46 8.46 22.00
CA GLU A 44 24.41 8.46 20.89
C GLU A 44 24.09 9.57 19.88
N LEU A 45 22.81 9.79 19.57
CA LEU A 45 22.42 10.88 18.67
C LEU A 45 22.76 12.25 19.26
N GLU A 46 22.51 12.45 20.54
CA GLU A 46 22.90 13.68 21.27
C GLU A 46 24.41 13.92 21.21
N GLU A 47 25.20 12.86 21.42
CA GLU A 47 26.66 12.93 21.32
C GLU A 47 27.11 13.28 19.90
N PHE A 48 26.50 12.70 18.86
CA PHE A 48 26.86 13.06 17.49
C PHE A 48 26.48 14.51 17.12
N VAL A 49 25.39 15.04 17.69
CA VAL A 49 24.92 16.40 17.39
C VAL A 49 25.71 17.45 18.15
N PHE A 50 25.90 17.27 19.46
CA PHE A 50 26.50 18.28 20.34
C PHE A 50 27.93 17.97 20.77
N GLY A 51 28.36 16.72 20.67
CA GLY A 51 29.68 16.29 21.09
C GLY A 51 30.77 16.93 20.23
N LYS A 52 31.68 17.65 20.90
CA LYS A 52 32.94 18.06 20.30
C LYS A 52 33.94 16.94 20.45
N ARG A 53 34.42 16.38 19.34
CA ARG A 53 35.53 15.42 19.39
C ARG A 53 36.83 16.15 19.72
N LEU A 54 37.58 15.56 20.66
CA LEU A 54 38.91 16.02 21.07
C LEU A 54 39.99 15.80 19.99
N PHE A 55 39.72 14.94 19.01
CA PHE A 55 40.62 14.67 17.89
C PHE A 55 39.94 15.05 16.58
N GLU A 56 40.72 15.62 15.66
CA GLU A 56 40.27 16.08 14.35
C GLU A 56 39.67 14.92 13.55
N GLY A 57 38.39 15.06 13.19
CA GLY A 57 37.73 14.08 12.35
C GLY A 57 36.22 14.24 12.31
N ARG A 58 35.72 14.92 11.27
CA ARG A 58 34.29 14.90 10.94
C ARG A 58 33.89 13.47 10.60
N SER A 59 32.68 13.05 11.00
CA SER A 59 32.15 11.73 10.66
C SER A 59 30.89 11.82 9.81
N ILE A 60 30.59 10.75 9.08
CA ILE A 60 29.33 10.60 8.36
C ILE A 60 28.42 9.69 9.21
N ILE A 61 27.28 10.23 9.64
CA ILE A 61 26.28 9.52 10.44
C ILE A 61 25.08 9.22 9.54
N VAL A 62 24.87 7.94 9.26
CA VAL A 62 23.78 7.45 8.42
C VAL A 62 22.70 6.85 9.31
N LEU A 63 21.48 7.32 9.16
CA LEU A 63 20.35 7.01 10.02
C LEU A 63 19.21 6.44 9.15
N ASP A 64 18.97 5.12 9.21
CA ASP A 64 17.99 4.39 8.39
C ASP A 64 16.71 4.09 9.19
N GLY A 65 15.61 4.77 8.85
CA GLY A 65 14.29 4.57 9.43
C GLY A 65 14.14 4.99 10.90
N VAL A 66 15.00 5.89 11.39
CA VAL A 66 15.09 6.23 12.81
C VAL A 66 13.90 7.06 13.30
N PHE A 67 13.18 7.73 12.41
CA PHE A 67 11.98 8.50 12.79
C PHE A 67 10.77 7.64 13.15
N GLN A 68 10.87 6.31 13.06
CA GLN A 68 9.90 5.39 13.65
C GLN A 68 9.84 5.51 15.18
N LYS A 69 10.97 5.87 15.83
CA LYS A 69 11.01 6.21 17.24
C LYS A 69 10.60 7.68 17.43
N GLU A 70 9.45 7.91 18.07
CA GLU A 70 8.93 9.27 18.29
C GLU A 70 9.90 10.16 19.07
N GLU A 71 10.62 9.60 20.05
CA GLU A 71 11.63 10.30 20.84
C GLU A 71 12.75 10.87 19.96
N ILE A 72 13.32 10.04 19.07
CA ILE A 72 14.36 10.45 18.12
C ILE A 72 13.82 11.50 17.16
N LYS A 73 12.63 11.28 16.60
CA LYS A 73 11.97 12.25 15.72
C LYS A 73 11.86 13.61 16.43
N ASN A 74 11.27 13.65 17.62
CA ASN A 74 11.06 14.87 18.39
C ASN A 74 12.38 15.59 18.69
N PHE A 75 13.42 14.85 19.09
CA PHE A 75 14.74 15.41 19.33
C PHE A 75 15.33 16.07 18.08
N VAL A 76 15.32 15.38 16.93
CA VAL A 76 15.85 15.92 15.68
C VAL A 76 15.10 17.17 15.27
N PHE A 77 13.76 17.15 15.30
CA PHE A 77 12.96 18.31 14.92
C PHE A 77 13.12 19.52 15.85
N LYS A 78 13.41 19.29 17.14
CA LYS A 78 13.72 20.36 18.11
C LYS A 78 15.10 20.97 17.86
N ASN A 79 16.07 20.16 17.40
CA ASN A 79 17.47 20.54 17.27
C ASN A 79 17.98 20.63 15.82
N LEU A 80 17.10 20.76 14.83
CA LEU A 80 17.45 20.78 13.39
C LEU A 80 18.60 21.74 13.05
N LYS A 81 18.62 22.93 13.66
CA LYS A 81 19.69 23.91 13.48
C LYS A 81 21.05 23.39 13.96
N ALA A 82 21.09 22.75 15.14
CA ALA A 82 22.31 22.16 15.67
C ALA A 82 22.79 20.96 14.83
N VAL A 83 21.86 20.16 14.29
CA VAL A 83 22.17 19.06 13.37
C VAL A 83 22.79 19.58 12.06
N GLU A 84 22.27 20.70 11.54
CA GLU A 84 22.79 21.35 10.34
C GLU A 84 24.21 21.92 10.56
N GLU A 85 24.40 22.66 11.65
CA GLU A 85 25.64 23.35 12.03
C GLU A 85 26.72 22.42 12.58
N SER A 86 26.36 21.18 12.95
CA SER A 86 27.32 20.18 13.42
C SER A 86 28.42 19.92 12.38
N GLU A 87 29.63 19.69 12.89
CA GLU A 87 30.80 19.28 12.10
C GLU A 87 30.57 17.92 11.43
N ASN A 88 29.69 17.08 11.98
CA ASN A 88 29.30 15.81 11.40
C ASN A 88 28.35 16.00 10.21
N VAL A 89 28.37 15.02 9.31
CA VAL A 89 27.44 14.95 8.18
C VAL A 89 26.36 13.93 8.52
N PHE A 90 25.12 14.39 8.61
CA PHE A 90 23.96 13.54 8.86
C PHE A 90 23.25 13.18 7.56
N ILE A 91 22.98 11.90 7.36
CA ILE A 91 22.22 11.36 6.23
C ILE A 91 21.05 10.56 6.77
N PHE A 92 19.84 11.10 6.68
CA PHE A 92 18.60 10.41 7.05
C PHE A 92 18.03 9.68 5.83
N ILE A 93 17.65 8.42 6.03
CA ILE A 93 16.95 7.59 5.04
C ILE A 93 15.62 7.20 5.65
N GLU A 94 14.52 7.69 5.07
CA GLU A 94 13.19 7.51 5.67
C GLU A 94 12.16 7.01 4.64
N ASP A 95 11.32 6.06 5.01
CA ASP A 95 10.30 5.54 4.09
C ASP A 95 9.27 6.62 3.75
N ARG A 96 8.80 7.36 4.77
CA ARG A 96 7.77 8.39 4.63
C ARG A 96 7.98 9.56 5.58
N LEU A 97 7.71 10.76 5.08
CA LEU A 97 7.69 11.99 5.85
C LEU A 97 6.40 12.75 5.57
N ASP A 98 5.73 13.21 6.62
CA ASP A 98 4.55 14.06 6.53
C ASP A 98 4.92 15.46 5.99
N ALA A 99 3.96 16.12 5.30
CA ALA A 99 4.21 17.43 4.68
C ALA A 99 4.70 18.52 5.67
N PRO A 100 4.18 18.60 6.91
CA PRO A 100 4.74 19.49 7.93
C PRO A 100 6.20 19.21 8.27
N SER A 101 6.57 17.93 8.44
CA SER A 101 7.95 17.51 8.70
C SER A 101 8.89 17.91 7.56
N VAL A 102 8.49 17.67 6.31
CA VAL A 102 9.28 18.09 5.14
C VAL A 102 9.45 19.61 5.08
N ALA A 103 8.38 20.37 5.37
CA ALA A 103 8.44 21.83 5.38
C ALA A 103 9.38 22.38 6.45
N LYS A 104 9.47 21.73 7.62
CA LYS A 104 10.43 22.07 8.68
C LYS A 104 11.87 21.80 8.25
N ILE A 105 12.14 20.61 7.69
CA ILE A 105 13.49 20.24 7.22
C ILE A 105 13.96 21.16 6.09
N LYS A 106 13.07 21.55 5.16
CA LYS A 106 13.38 22.45 4.04
C LYS A 106 13.91 23.83 4.47
N LYS A 107 13.61 24.28 5.69
CA LYS A 107 14.13 25.55 6.22
C LYS A 107 15.62 25.47 6.58
N HIS A 108 16.14 24.26 6.79
CA HIS A 108 17.50 23.98 7.27
C HIS A 108 18.36 23.25 6.26
N THR A 109 17.79 22.62 5.23
CA THR A 109 18.61 22.01 4.18
C THR A 109 17.89 22.00 2.84
N LYS A 110 18.68 22.24 1.78
CA LYS A 110 18.26 22.05 0.39
C LYS A 110 18.53 20.62 -0.10
N ASN A 111 19.27 19.81 0.65
CA ASN A 111 19.67 18.45 0.28
C ASN A 111 18.60 17.43 0.65
N ILE A 112 17.38 17.65 0.15
CA ILE A 112 16.25 16.74 0.33
C ILE A 112 15.97 16.04 -0.99
N PHE A 113 16.09 14.71 -0.99
CA PHE A 113 15.88 13.88 -2.15
C PHE A 113 14.65 13.02 -1.96
N VAL A 114 13.71 13.10 -2.90
CA VAL A 114 12.45 12.35 -2.85
C VAL A 114 12.50 11.23 -3.87
N PHE A 115 12.44 9.99 -3.39
CA PHE A 115 12.42 8.80 -4.24
C PHE A 115 11.07 8.12 -4.09
N LYS A 116 10.09 8.62 -4.85
CA LYS A 116 8.90 7.84 -5.07
C LYS A 116 9.28 6.72 -6.00
N LYS A 117 8.95 5.48 -5.63
CA LYS A 117 8.93 4.40 -6.61
C LYS A 117 8.08 4.95 -7.74
N ALA A 118 8.66 5.07 -8.94
CA ALA A 118 7.83 5.27 -10.11
C ALA A 118 6.72 4.24 -9.95
N ASN A 119 5.46 4.65 -10.06
CA ASN A 119 4.42 3.67 -10.31
C ASN A 119 4.91 2.97 -11.59
N GLU A 120 5.65 1.87 -11.46
CA GLU A 120 5.43 0.71 -12.32
C GLU A 120 3.93 0.72 -12.42
N LYS A 121 3.41 1.09 -13.60
CA LYS A 121 2.00 0.89 -13.91
C LYS A 121 1.72 -0.48 -13.34
N LYS A 122 1.00 -0.54 -12.20
CA LYS A 122 0.70 -1.80 -11.52
C LYS A 122 0.29 -2.71 -12.65
N LYS A 123 1.08 -3.77 -12.87
CA LYS A 123 0.84 -4.77 -13.90
C LYS A 123 -0.61 -5.16 -13.71
N ASP A 124 -1.49 -4.62 -14.57
CA ASP A 124 -2.95 -4.65 -14.52
C ASP A 124 -3.46 -5.24 -13.18
N ASP A 125 -3.47 -4.44 -12.09
CA ASP A 125 -3.96 -4.88 -10.77
C ASP A 125 -5.43 -5.24 -10.98
N PHE A 126 -5.66 -6.50 -11.34
CA PHE A 126 -6.95 -7.00 -11.73
C PHE A 126 -7.87 -6.80 -10.53
N SER A 127 -8.82 -5.87 -10.66
CA SER A 127 -9.77 -5.62 -9.60
C SER A 127 -10.76 -6.77 -9.58
N VAL A 128 -10.81 -7.52 -8.48
CA VAL A 128 -11.78 -8.61 -8.27
C VAL A 128 -13.21 -8.11 -8.44
N PHE A 129 -13.46 -6.81 -8.17
CA PHE A 129 -14.76 -6.16 -8.40
C PHE A 129 -15.17 -6.09 -9.89
N SER A 130 -14.26 -6.32 -10.84
CA SER A 130 -14.62 -6.46 -12.26
C SER A 130 -15.53 -7.68 -12.52
N LEU A 131 -15.42 -8.73 -11.69
CA LEU A 131 -16.34 -9.87 -11.69
C LEU A 131 -17.75 -9.43 -11.27
N ALA A 132 -17.85 -8.68 -10.17
CA ALA A 132 -19.11 -8.13 -9.70
C ALA A 132 -19.76 -7.22 -10.76
N ASP A 133 -18.95 -6.43 -11.47
CA ASP A 133 -19.44 -5.57 -12.54
C ASP A 133 -19.90 -6.36 -13.76
N GLY A 134 -19.12 -7.34 -14.22
CA GLY A 134 -19.51 -8.22 -15.32
C GLY A 134 -20.81 -8.96 -15.04
N LEU A 135 -20.98 -9.44 -13.81
CA LEU A 135 -22.21 -10.07 -13.35
C LEU A 135 -23.36 -9.06 -13.30
N GLY A 136 -23.21 -7.94 -12.60
CA GLY A 136 -24.29 -6.96 -12.44
C GLY A 136 -24.74 -6.30 -13.75
N GLU A 137 -23.82 -6.10 -14.69
CA GLU A 137 -24.11 -5.57 -16.04
C GLU A 137 -24.76 -6.62 -16.97
N ARG A 138 -24.91 -7.88 -16.51
CA ARG A 138 -25.32 -9.01 -17.36
C ARG A 138 -24.44 -9.16 -18.60
N ASN A 139 -23.15 -8.83 -18.46
CA ASN A 139 -22.19 -8.88 -19.55
C ASN A 139 -21.33 -10.13 -19.44
N LYS A 140 -21.80 -11.23 -20.03
CA LYS A 140 -21.14 -12.53 -20.02
C LYS A 140 -19.69 -12.48 -20.50
N LYS A 141 -19.40 -11.74 -21.57
CA LYS A 141 -18.05 -11.60 -22.12
C LYS A 141 -17.12 -10.91 -21.12
N LYS A 142 -17.57 -9.82 -20.49
CA LYS A 142 -16.80 -9.11 -19.47
C LYS A 142 -16.59 -9.97 -18.23
N LEU A 143 -17.62 -10.69 -17.80
CA LEU A 143 -17.55 -11.61 -16.67
C LEU A 143 -16.55 -12.75 -16.93
N TRP A 144 -16.61 -13.37 -18.11
CA TRP A 144 -15.68 -14.42 -18.53
C TRP A 144 -14.22 -13.95 -18.55
N VAL A 145 -13.95 -12.82 -19.23
CA VAL A 145 -12.60 -12.24 -19.30
C VAL A 145 -12.09 -11.90 -17.89
N SER A 146 -12.97 -11.45 -17.00
CA SER A 146 -12.60 -11.16 -15.62
C SER A 146 -12.30 -12.43 -14.83
N LEU A 147 -13.05 -13.52 -15.03
CA LEU A 147 -12.79 -14.82 -14.41
C LEU A 147 -11.41 -15.37 -14.82
N GLU A 148 -11.11 -15.34 -16.11
CA GLU A 148 -9.81 -15.81 -16.62
C GLU A 148 -8.65 -14.96 -16.10
N ARG A 149 -8.82 -13.65 -16.05
CA ARG A 149 -7.80 -12.77 -15.44
C ARG A 149 -7.59 -13.09 -13.96
N ALA A 150 -8.66 -13.31 -13.20
CA ALA A 150 -8.58 -13.66 -11.79
C ALA A 150 -7.76 -14.95 -11.57
N ARG A 151 -8.00 -15.96 -12.41
CA ARG A 151 -7.26 -17.22 -12.43
C ARG A 151 -5.79 -17.02 -12.75
N MET A 152 -5.49 -16.26 -13.82
CA MET A 152 -4.11 -15.95 -14.22
C MET A 152 -3.34 -15.16 -13.16
N THR A 153 -4.03 -14.37 -12.34
CA THR A 153 -3.44 -13.63 -11.22
C THR A 153 -3.31 -14.44 -9.93
N GLY A 154 -3.79 -15.69 -9.92
CA GLY A 154 -3.70 -16.58 -8.76
C GLY A 154 -4.70 -16.28 -7.65
N ILE A 155 -5.82 -15.61 -7.95
CA ILE A 155 -6.88 -15.37 -6.96
C ILE A 155 -7.58 -16.69 -6.66
N ALA A 156 -7.79 -16.98 -5.38
CA ALA A 156 -8.42 -18.22 -4.95
C ALA A 156 -9.89 -18.31 -5.41
N PRO A 157 -10.40 -19.49 -5.80
CA PRO A 157 -11.79 -19.68 -6.20
C PRO A 157 -12.81 -19.24 -5.14
N GLU A 158 -12.48 -19.37 -3.85
CA GLU A 158 -13.30 -18.87 -2.74
C GLU A 158 -13.48 -17.36 -2.75
N GLU A 159 -12.44 -16.61 -3.12
CA GLU A 159 -12.51 -15.15 -3.20
C GLU A 159 -13.36 -14.71 -4.38
N ILE A 160 -13.19 -15.37 -5.54
CA ILE A 160 -14.03 -15.17 -6.74
C ILE A 160 -15.51 -15.45 -6.40
N HIS A 161 -15.78 -16.60 -5.78
CA HIS A 161 -17.12 -16.97 -5.33
C HIS A 161 -17.70 -15.93 -4.36
N GLY A 162 -16.91 -15.52 -3.36
CA GLY A 162 -17.32 -14.54 -2.36
C GLY A 162 -17.73 -13.20 -2.98
N VAL A 163 -16.98 -12.71 -3.96
CA VAL A 163 -17.30 -11.46 -4.67
C VAL A 163 -18.56 -11.58 -5.51
N LEU A 164 -18.74 -12.68 -6.23
CA LEU A 164 -19.95 -12.94 -7.02
C LEU A 164 -21.19 -13.04 -6.11
N PHE A 165 -21.09 -13.81 -5.02
CA PHE A 165 -22.17 -13.98 -4.06
C PHE A 165 -22.52 -12.66 -3.38
N TRP A 166 -21.52 -11.88 -2.94
CA TRP A 166 -21.72 -10.56 -2.36
C TRP A 166 -22.46 -9.62 -3.31
N GLN A 167 -22.11 -9.61 -4.60
CA GLN A 167 -22.78 -8.77 -5.58
C GLN A 167 -24.27 -9.16 -5.76
N VAL A 168 -24.57 -10.47 -5.83
CA VAL A 168 -25.95 -10.96 -5.94
C VAL A 168 -26.76 -10.64 -4.69
N LYS A 169 -26.19 -10.87 -3.50
CA LYS A 169 -26.79 -10.48 -2.22
C LYS A 169 -27.07 -8.97 -2.19
N SER A 170 -26.13 -8.15 -2.63
CA SER A 170 -26.29 -6.70 -2.67
C SER A 170 -27.41 -6.26 -3.62
N MET A 171 -27.60 -6.94 -4.76
CA MET A 171 -28.73 -6.70 -5.64
C MET A 171 -30.07 -7.07 -4.99
N LEU A 172 -30.15 -8.22 -4.30
CA LEU A 172 -31.36 -8.64 -3.58
C LEU A 172 -31.73 -7.64 -2.47
N LEU A 173 -30.75 -7.21 -1.67
CA LEU A 173 -30.96 -6.21 -0.63
C LEU A 173 -31.42 -4.88 -1.21
N ALA A 174 -30.82 -4.44 -2.32
CA ALA A 174 -31.18 -3.19 -2.99
C ALA A 174 -32.58 -3.21 -3.63
N LEU A 175 -33.12 -4.38 -3.97
CA LEU A 175 -34.51 -4.53 -4.42
C LEU A 175 -35.52 -4.46 -3.27
N GLY A 176 -35.17 -5.00 -2.10
CA GLY A 176 -36.06 -5.05 -0.93
C GLY A 176 -36.07 -3.78 -0.07
N ALA A 177 -35.03 -2.95 -0.16
CA ALA A 177 -34.84 -1.78 0.70
C ALA A 177 -35.14 -0.45 -0.01
N GLN A 178 -35.66 0.52 0.75
CA GLN A 178 -35.92 1.87 0.23
C GLN A 178 -34.67 2.77 0.25
N SER A 179 -33.74 2.51 1.18
CA SER A 179 -32.51 3.31 1.35
C SER A 179 -31.29 2.43 1.57
N ALA A 180 -30.10 3.02 1.43
CA ALA A 180 -28.82 2.34 1.69
C ALA A 180 -28.72 1.89 3.16
N ASP A 181 -29.17 2.72 4.10
CA ASP A 181 -29.13 2.43 5.54
C ASP A 181 -30.02 1.25 5.91
N THR A 182 -31.24 1.19 5.37
CA THR A 182 -32.17 0.06 5.60
C THR A 182 -31.68 -1.23 4.95
N ALA A 183 -30.88 -1.14 3.90
CA ALA A 183 -30.22 -2.29 3.27
C ALA A 183 -28.96 -2.75 4.00
N GLY A 184 -28.42 -1.96 4.94
CA GLY A 184 -27.11 -2.20 5.55
C GLY A 184 -25.95 -2.12 4.55
N LEU A 185 -26.10 -1.33 3.48
CA LEU A 185 -25.12 -1.18 2.40
C LEU A 185 -24.56 0.25 2.38
N ASN A 186 -23.30 0.40 1.97
CA ASN A 186 -22.75 1.72 1.65
C ASN A 186 -23.59 2.38 0.51
N PRO A 187 -23.85 3.70 0.56
CA PRO A 187 -24.63 4.40 -0.47
C PRO A 187 -24.19 4.13 -1.92
N PHE A 188 -22.88 4.03 -2.15
CA PHE A 188 -22.33 3.72 -3.48
C PHE A 188 -22.72 2.31 -3.94
N VAL A 189 -22.58 1.31 -3.05
CA VAL A 189 -22.89 -0.10 -3.33
C VAL A 189 -24.39 -0.27 -3.53
N PHE A 190 -25.22 0.39 -2.71
CA PHE A 190 -26.68 0.35 -2.83
C PHE A 190 -27.12 0.92 -4.19
N GLY A 191 -26.68 2.12 -4.56
CA GLY A 191 -27.03 2.74 -5.83
C GLY A 191 -26.59 1.91 -7.03
N LYS A 192 -25.36 1.37 -6.99
CA LYS A 192 -24.83 0.50 -8.04
C LYS A 192 -25.62 -0.81 -8.15
N SER A 193 -25.91 -1.46 -7.03
CA SER A 193 -26.64 -2.73 -7.00
C SER A 193 -28.10 -2.56 -7.44
N LYS A 194 -28.74 -1.44 -7.08
CA LYS A 194 -30.09 -1.09 -7.55
C LYS A 194 -30.13 -0.87 -9.06
N ARG A 195 -29.07 -0.31 -9.64
CA ARG A 195 -28.92 -0.17 -11.10
C ARG A 195 -28.76 -1.53 -11.78
N PHE A 196 -27.87 -2.38 -11.26
CA PHE A 196 -27.64 -3.72 -11.80
C PHE A 196 -28.85 -4.64 -11.70
N ALA A 197 -29.60 -4.54 -10.60
CA ALA A 197 -30.83 -5.30 -10.42
C ALA A 197 -31.89 -5.04 -11.50
N LYS A 198 -31.82 -3.92 -12.24
CA LYS A 198 -32.72 -3.64 -13.38
C LYS A 198 -32.46 -4.54 -14.60
N ASN A 199 -31.28 -5.15 -14.69
CA ASN A 199 -30.89 -6.05 -15.79
C ASN A 199 -31.44 -7.47 -15.60
N TYR A 200 -32.09 -7.73 -14.47
CA TYR A 200 -32.58 -9.03 -14.05
C TYR A 200 -34.02 -8.92 -13.53
N THR A 201 -34.78 -9.98 -13.67
CA THR A 201 -36.02 -10.17 -12.90
C THR A 201 -35.66 -10.58 -11.47
N LYS A 202 -36.55 -10.30 -10.50
CA LYS A 202 -36.34 -10.71 -9.10
C LYS A 202 -36.06 -12.22 -9.00
N LYS A 203 -36.84 -13.03 -9.72
CA LYS A 203 -36.71 -14.49 -9.77
C LYS A 203 -35.33 -14.93 -10.29
N GLU A 204 -34.82 -14.30 -11.34
CA GLU A 204 -33.47 -14.61 -11.85
C GLU A 204 -32.39 -14.33 -10.80
N ILE A 205 -32.48 -13.24 -10.05
CA ILE A 205 -31.49 -12.93 -9.00
C ILE A 205 -31.57 -13.96 -7.86
N GLU A 206 -32.79 -14.37 -7.48
CA GLU A 206 -33.01 -15.44 -6.49
C GLU A 206 -32.42 -16.78 -6.96
N GLU A 207 -32.64 -17.15 -8.22
CA GLU A 207 -32.07 -18.36 -8.82
C GLU A 207 -30.54 -18.31 -8.89
N VAL A 208 -29.97 -17.18 -9.30
CA VAL A 208 -28.52 -16.98 -9.33
C VAL A 208 -27.93 -17.09 -7.91
N SER A 209 -28.61 -16.51 -6.91
CA SER A 209 -28.21 -16.61 -5.51
C SER A 209 -28.22 -18.07 -5.04
N ALA A 210 -29.29 -18.81 -5.30
CA ALA A 210 -29.41 -20.22 -4.93
C ALA A 210 -28.32 -21.09 -5.59
N ARG A 211 -28.03 -20.86 -6.88
CA ARG A 211 -26.97 -21.59 -7.59
C ARG A 211 -25.58 -21.33 -7.00
N LEU A 212 -25.26 -20.08 -6.66
CA LEU A 212 -23.97 -19.76 -6.02
C LEU A 212 -23.83 -20.42 -4.64
N VAL A 213 -24.91 -20.48 -3.86
CA VAL A 213 -24.92 -21.21 -2.57
C VAL A 213 -24.68 -22.70 -2.80
N ASP A 214 -25.37 -23.30 -3.76
CA ASP A 214 -25.21 -24.72 -4.07
C ASP A 214 -23.79 -25.06 -4.53
N ILE A 215 -23.22 -24.28 -5.46
CA ILE A 215 -21.84 -24.44 -5.97
C ILE A 215 -20.84 -24.53 -4.81
N TYR A 216 -20.93 -23.62 -3.84
CA TYR A 216 -20.02 -23.61 -2.69
C TYR A 216 -20.14 -24.88 -1.85
N HIS A 217 -21.36 -25.29 -1.53
CA HIS A 217 -21.58 -26.46 -0.69
C HIS A 217 -21.27 -27.77 -1.41
N VAL A 218 -21.55 -27.88 -2.71
CA VAL A 218 -21.19 -29.05 -3.52
C VAL A 218 -19.68 -29.20 -3.56
N ALA A 219 -18.92 -28.13 -3.83
CA ALA A 219 -17.47 -28.17 -3.83
C ALA A 219 -16.91 -28.62 -2.47
N ARG A 220 -17.43 -28.07 -1.37
CA ARG A 220 -16.99 -28.42 0.00
C ARG A 220 -17.34 -29.84 0.44
N ARG A 221 -18.32 -30.49 -0.18
CA ARG A 221 -18.67 -31.90 0.07
C ARG A 221 -17.87 -32.89 -0.77
N GLY A 222 -16.86 -32.44 -1.52
CA GLY A 222 -16.08 -33.29 -2.42
C GLY A 222 -16.77 -33.56 -3.76
N GLY A 223 -17.67 -32.67 -4.18
CA GLY A 223 -18.32 -32.70 -5.49
C GLY A 223 -17.43 -32.11 -6.59
N THR A 224 -18.01 -31.32 -7.49
CA THR A 224 -17.23 -30.61 -8.52
C THR A 224 -16.34 -29.55 -7.87
N GLU A 225 -15.08 -29.49 -8.30
CA GLU A 225 -14.13 -28.45 -7.87
C GLU A 225 -14.70 -27.03 -8.06
N LEU A 226 -14.47 -26.16 -7.07
CA LEU A 226 -15.09 -24.85 -7.01
C LEU A 226 -14.77 -24.00 -8.24
N ASP A 227 -13.51 -24.01 -8.68
CA ASP A 227 -13.06 -23.26 -9.86
C ASP A 227 -13.82 -23.69 -11.14
N THR A 228 -13.90 -25.00 -11.38
CA THR A 228 -14.65 -25.56 -12.53
C THR A 228 -16.14 -25.27 -12.43
N ALA A 229 -16.71 -25.31 -11.22
CA ALA A 229 -18.12 -24.99 -11.01
C ALA A 229 -18.44 -23.51 -11.27
N LEU A 230 -17.55 -22.60 -10.88
CA LEU A 230 -17.65 -21.16 -11.18
C LEU A 230 -17.55 -20.87 -12.68
N GLU A 231 -16.68 -21.59 -13.39
CA GLU A 231 -16.59 -21.50 -14.85
C GLU A 231 -17.90 -21.87 -15.54
N ARG A 232 -18.46 -23.03 -15.18
CA ARG A 232 -19.75 -23.50 -15.70
C ARG A 232 -20.86 -22.50 -15.38
N PHE A 233 -20.87 -21.95 -14.17
CA PHE A 233 -21.81 -20.92 -13.77
C PHE A 233 -21.75 -19.69 -14.69
N VAL A 234 -20.55 -19.14 -14.94
CA VAL A 234 -20.38 -17.99 -15.83
C VAL A 234 -20.82 -18.31 -17.28
N LEU A 235 -20.54 -19.52 -17.76
CA LEU A 235 -20.92 -19.96 -19.10
C LEU A 235 -22.43 -20.23 -19.26
N MET A 236 -23.19 -20.35 -18.16
CA MET A 236 -24.63 -20.60 -18.18
C MET A 236 -25.49 -19.35 -17.95
N LEU A 237 -24.88 -18.20 -17.61
CA LEU A 237 -25.56 -16.90 -17.49
C LEU A 237 -25.94 -16.29 -18.85
#